data_AF-A0A7T8QX93-F1
#
_entry.id   AF-A0A7T8QX93-F1
#
_cell.length_a   1.000
_cell.length_b   1.000
_cell.length_c   1.000
_cell.angle_alpha   90.00
_cell.angle_beta   90.00
_cell.angle_gamma   90.00
#
_symmetry.space_group_name_H-M   'P 1'
#
loop_
_entity.id
_entity.type
_entity.pdbx_description
1 polymer ?
#
loop_
_entity_poly.entity_id
_entity_poly.type
_entity_poly.pdbx_seq_one_letter_code
_entity_poly.pdbx_strand_id
1 'polypeptide(L)' 'MQFQSKTLAAFWIGVENKYPLLGKRALVILLPLATSYLCEIGFSVVASIKTKYRSKLDIES' A
#
# COMPACT_ATOMS: atom_id res chain seq x y z
N MET A 1 25.11 9.76 -0.11
CA MET A 1 23.74 9.87 -0.66
C MET A 1 22.82 8.99 0.17
N GLN A 2 21.95 9.55 1.02
CA GLN A 2 21.06 8.80 1.92
C GLN A 2 19.74 8.44 1.21
N PHE A 3 19.80 7.55 0.22
CA PHE A 3 18.58 7.01 -0.39
C PHE A 3 18.10 5.73 0.30
N GLN A 4 19.00 4.96 0.91
CA GLN A 4 18.70 3.65 1.50
C GLN A 4 18.23 3.69 2.97
N SER A 5 18.24 4.86 3.61
CA SER A 5 17.96 4.98 5.07
C SER A 5 16.58 5.55 5.39
N LYS A 6 15.78 5.93 4.38
CA LYS A 6 14.50 6.63 4.59
C LYS A 6 13.37 5.87 3.91
N THR A 7 12.21 5.83 4.56
CA THR A 7 10.99 5.32 3.92
C THR A 7 10.63 6.19 2.72
N LEU A 8 9.92 5.61 1.74
CA LEU A 8 9.52 6.33 0.53
C LEU A 8 8.75 7.63 0.87
N ALA A 9 7.87 7.58 1.86
CA ALA A 9 7.17 8.76 2.38
C ALA A 9 8.13 9.81 2.96
N ALA A 10 9.05 9.41 3.84
CA ALA A 10 10.02 10.33 4.45
C ALA A 10 10.97 10.94 3.41
N PHE A 11 11.31 10.20 2.36
CA PHE A 11 12.08 10.70 1.23
C PHE A 11 11.31 11.80 0.49
N TRP A 12 10.06 11.54 0.06
CA TRP A 12 9.27 12.50 -0.71
C TRP A 12 8.84 13.73 0.10
N ILE A 13 8.63 13.59 1.42
CA ILE A 13 8.44 14.73 2.32
C ILE A 13 9.69 15.62 2.37
N GLY A 14 10.89 15.02 2.40
CA GLY A 14 12.15 15.77 2.31
C GLY A 14 12.34 16.47 0.96
N VAL A 15 11.90 15.83 -0.13
CA VAL A 15 11.90 16.43 -1.48
C VAL A 15 10.87 17.55 -1.59
N GLU A 16 9.68 17.42 -1.01
CA GLU A 16 8.66 18.48 -0.99
C GLU A 16 9.19 19.75 -0.30
N ASN A 17 9.92 19.59 0.82
CA ASN A 17 10.53 20.74 1.51
C ASN A 17 11.53 21.51 0.64
N LYS A 18 12.23 20.84 -0.29
CA LYS A 18 13.20 21.49 -1.22
C LYS A 18 12.58 21.87 -2.57
N TYR A 19 11.59 21.11 -3.02
CA TYR A 19 10.97 21.17 -4.32
C TYR A 19 9.46 20.93 -4.16
N PRO A 20 8.70 21.94 -3.69
CA PRO A 20 7.32 21.75 -3.24
C PRO A 20 6.39 21.22 -4.33
N LEU A 21 6.53 21.70 -5.57
CA LEU A 21 5.72 21.23 -6.69
C LEU A 21 5.99 19.76 -7.05
N LEU A 22 7.25 19.34 -7.02
CA LEU A 22 7.65 17.98 -7.37
C LEU A 22 7.27 17.00 -6.26
N GLY A 23 7.61 17.33 -5.02
CA GLY A 23 7.29 16.49 -3.86
C GLY A 23 5.78 16.32 -3.68
N LYS A 24 5.00 17.40 -3.84
CA LYS A 24 3.54 17.33 -3.77
C LYS A 24 2.94 16.42 -4.85
N ARG A 25 3.39 16.50 -6.10
CA ARG A 25 2.93 15.59 -7.17
C ARG A 25 3.30 14.15 -6.88
N ALA A 26 4.52 13.91 -6.42
CA ALA A 26 4.97 12.56 -6.08
C ALA A 26 4.16 11.96 -4.92
N LEU A 27 3.91 12.73 -3.85
CA LEU A 27 3.09 12.30 -2.72
C LEU A 27 1.65 12.00 -3.13
N VAL A 28 1.04 12.85 -3.96
CA VAL A 28 -0.33 12.64 -4.46
C VAL A 28 -0.46 11.36 -5.28
N ILE A 29 0.57 10.96 -6.03
CA ILE A 29 0.51 9.75 -6.87
C ILE A 29 0.88 8.49 -6.05
N LEU A 30 1.94 8.57 -5.25
CA LEU A 30 2.52 7.40 -4.59
C LEU A 30 1.78 7.03 -3.29
N LEU A 31 1.23 8.00 -2.56
CA LEU A 31 0.57 7.72 -1.29
C LEU A 31 -0.74 6.93 -1.49
N PRO A 32 -1.65 7.30 -2.42
CA PRO A 32 -2.83 6.52 -2.70
C PRO A 32 -2.51 5.15 -3.31
N LEU A 33 -1.44 5.05 -4.12
CA LEU A 33 -1.03 3.77 -4.69
C LEU A 33 -0.62 2.79 -3.59
N ALA A 34 0.22 3.23 -2.65
CA ALA A 34 0.65 2.41 -1.53
C ALA A 34 -0.52 2.01 -0.62
N THR A 35 -1.42 2.94 -0.31
CA THR A 35 -2.57 2.65 0.57
C THR A 35 -3.64 1.81 -0.13
N SER A 36 -3.93 2.06 -1.41
CA SER A 36 -4.85 1.26 -2.22
C SER A 36 -4.34 -0.17 -2.37
N TYR A 37 -3.05 -0.35 -2.68
CA TYR A 37 -2.44 -1.67 -2.80
C TYR A 37 -2.52 -2.44 -1.47
N LEU A 38 -2.17 -1.81 -0.35
CA LEU A 38 -2.30 -2.44 0.97
C LEU A 38 -3.74 -2.79 1.31
N CYS A 39 -4.70 -1.94 0.94
CA CYS A 39 -6.12 -2.18 1.13
C CYS A 39 -6.61 -3.37 0.29
N GLU A 40 -6.20 -3.42 -0.98
CA GLU A 40 -6.51 -4.51 -1.92
C GLU A 40 -5.94 -5.85 -1.43
N ILE A 41 -4.70 -5.86 -0.94
CA ILE A 41 -4.11 -7.04 -0.30
C ILE A 41 -4.94 -7.47 0.90
N GLY A 42 -5.31 -6.54 1.79
CA GLY A 42 -6.13 -6.83 2.96
C GLY A 42 -7.48 -7.45 2.59
N PHE A 43 -8.16 -6.89 1.60
CA PHE A 43 -9.42 -7.44 1.07
C PHE A 43 -9.22 -8.80 0.42
N SER A 44 -8.15 -8.99 -0.34
CA SER A 44 -7.81 -10.27 -0.96
C SER A 44 -7.57 -11.38 0.08
N VAL A 45 -6.85 -11.06 1.16
CA VAL A 45 -6.66 -11.99 2.29
C VAL A 45 -8.01 -12.37 2.91
N VAL A 46 -8.85 -11.40 3.23
CA VAL A 46 -10.19 -11.67 3.81
C VAL A 46 -11.05 -12.49 2.86
N ALA A 47 -11.04 -12.17 1.56
CA ALA A 47 -11.75 -12.92 0.53
C ALA A 47 -11.25 -14.37 0.46
N SER A 48 -9.93 -14.58 0.47
CA SER A 48 -9.34 -15.92 0.44
C SER A 48 -9.71 -16.75 1.67
N ILE A 49 -9.73 -16.15 2.87
CA ILE A 49 -10.16 -16.82 4.11
C ILE A 49 -11.63 -17.21 4.01
N LYS A 50 -12.49 -16.29 3.55
CA LYS A 50 -13.93 -16.55 3.37
C LYS A 50 -14.18 -17.71 2.39
N THR A 51 -13.48 -17.71 1.25
CA THR A 51 -13.59 -18.78 0.24
C THR A 51 -13.09 -20.10 0.80
N LYS A 52 -11.92 -20.13 1.46
CA LYS A 52 -11.38 -21.36 2.06
C LYS A 52 -12.29 -21.93 3.14
N TYR A 53 -12.88 -21.07 3.98
CA TYR A 53 -13.85 -21.51 4.99
C TYR A 53 -15.13 -22.08 4.36
N ARG A 54 -15.67 -21.43 3.32
CA ARG A 54 -16.82 -21.94 2.55
C ARG A 54 -16.54 -23.28 1.88
N SER A 55 -15.37 -23.45 1.26
CA SER A 55 -14.97 -24.72 0.64
C SER A 55 -14.79 -25.85 1.66
N LYS A 56 -14.37 -25.55 2.90
CA LYS A 56 -14.30 -26.57 3.96
C LYS A 56 -15.67 -27.07 4.39
N LEU A 57 -16.65 -26.18 4.53
CA LEU A 57 -18.02 -26.55 4.90
C LEU A 57 -18.70 -27.43 3.83
N ASP A 58 -18.37 -27.22 2.55
CA ASP A 58 -18.90 -28.02 1.42
C ASP A 58 -18.35 -29.45 1.37
N ILE A 59 -17.10 -29.65 1.84
CA ILE A 59 -16.43 -30.96 1.87
C ILE A 59 -16.90 -31.81 3.07
N GLU A 60 -17.46 -31.19 4.11
CA GLU A 60 -17.92 -31.85 5.34
C GLU A 60 -19.43 -32.20 5.35
N SER A 61 -20.14 -32.08 4.21
CA SER A 61 -21.54 -32.52 4.01
C SER A 61 -21.64 -33.88 3.33
#